data_AF-A0A4U5QV31-F1
#
_entry.id   AF-A0A4U5QV31-F1
#
_cell.length_a   1.000
_cell.length_b   1.000
_cell.length_c   1.000
_cell.angle_alpha   90.00
_cell.angle_beta   90.00
_cell.angle_gamma   90.00
#
_symmetry.space_group_name_H-M   'P 1'
#
loop_
_entity.id
_entity.type
_entity.pdbx_description
1 polymer ?
#
loop_
_entity_poly.entity_id
_entity_poly.type
_entity_poly.pdbx_seq_one_letter_code
_entity_poly.pdbx_strand_id
1 'polypeptide(L)'
;MEEEIVIASSSIDGGIGCWDLQTGTEHLRYKSCASPPHGLISVGRRFLASSQLQDPKASSGAILYWSWSRPQVEVKCFPEEPIKPLVANSEGTYLVGGGLSGNIYFWEVATGRLLKKWRAHYRAVTCLVFTEDDSLLVSGSEDGSVRVWPLLMYALLASQLYEHSFQEHTLRVTDIVTGYGGGNAIIISASEDRTCKVDVIFVENNYLSNCYF
;
A
#
# COMPACT_ATOMS: atom_id res chain seq x y z
N MET A 1 -28.56 13.99 1.54
CA MET A 1 -27.27 14.38 2.12
C MET A 1 -26.47 13.11 2.19
N GLU A 2 -25.38 13.02 1.45
CA GLU A 2 -24.44 11.92 1.61
C GLU A 2 -23.82 12.07 3.01
N GLU A 3 -23.84 11.01 3.81
CA GLU A 3 -23.19 11.00 5.13
C GLU A 3 -21.68 11.11 4.90
N GLU A 4 -21.09 12.23 5.32
CA GLU A 4 -19.64 12.39 5.33
C GLU A 4 -19.09 11.63 6.55
N ILE A 5 -18.48 10.49 6.28
CA ILE A 5 -17.96 9.58 7.30
C ILE A 5 -16.45 9.75 7.41
N VAL A 6 -15.94 9.82 8.65
CA VAL A 6 -14.51 9.73 8.95
C VAL A 6 -14.21 8.38 9.58
N ILE A 7 -13.13 7.76 9.12
CA ILE A 7 -12.54 6.59 9.76
C ILE A 7 -11.22 6.94 10.39
N ALA A 8 -11.05 6.51 11.63
CA ALA A 8 -9.80 6.60 12.37
C ALA A 8 -9.49 5.28 13.06
N SER A 9 -8.23 4.89 13.03
CA SER A 9 -7.72 3.71 13.72
C SER A 9 -6.71 4.14 14.77
N SER A 10 -6.75 3.48 15.92
CA SER A 10 -5.83 3.69 17.03
C SER A 10 -5.09 2.37 17.30
N SER A 11 -3.76 2.45 17.36
CA SER A 11 -2.92 1.30 17.73
C SER A 11 -3.12 0.84 19.18
N ILE A 12 -3.72 1.69 20.04
CA ILE A 12 -3.87 1.42 21.48
C ILE A 12 -5.18 0.65 21.74
N ASP A 13 -6.22 0.96 20.98
CA ASP A 13 -7.58 0.46 21.26
C ASP A 13 -7.93 -0.82 20.47
N GLY A 14 -7.01 -1.29 19.63
CA GLY A 14 -7.14 -2.52 18.84
C GLY A 14 -8.34 -2.53 17.89
N GLY A 15 -8.78 -1.34 17.49
CA GLY A 15 -9.99 -1.15 16.70
C GLY A 15 -9.94 0.06 15.79
N ILE A 16 -10.85 0.04 14.83
CA ILE A 16 -11.09 1.14 13.91
C ILE A 16 -12.48 1.66 14.21
N GLY A 17 -12.59 2.95 14.53
CA GLY A 17 -13.88 3.59 14.66
C GLY A 17 -14.29 4.29 13.37
N CYS A 18 -15.59 4.45 13.21
CA CYS A 18 -16.25 5.12 12.12
C CYS A 18 -17.18 6.15 12.73
N TRP A 19 -17.01 7.42 12.39
CA TRP A 19 -17.73 8.54 12.96
C TRP A 19 -18.37 9.38 11.87
N ASP A 20 -19.53 9.94 12.20
CA ASP A 20 -20.15 10.99 11.39
C ASP A 20 -19.36 12.28 11.55
N LEU A 21 -18.95 12.89 10.44
CA LEU A 21 -18.17 14.12 10.48
C LEU A 21 -18.99 15.29 11.04
N GLN A 22 -20.29 15.33 10.77
CA GLN A 22 -21.15 16.47 11.12
C GLN A 22 -21.53 16.49 12.60
N THR A 23 -21.82 15.32 13.17
CA THR A 23 -22.32 15.16 14.54
C THR A 23 -21.25 14.66 15.51
N GLY A 24 -20.14 14.10 15.02
CA GLY A 24 -19.10 13.48 15.83
C GLY A 24 -19.53 12.19 16.52
N THR A 25 -20.69 11.64 16.16
CA THR A 25 -21.21 10.41 16.77
C THR A 25 -20.54 9.18 16.16
N GLU A 26 -20.23 8.19 17.00
CA GLU A 26 -19.65 6.92 16.54
C GLU A 26 -20.74 6.05 15.92
N HIS A 27 -20.61 5.75 14.63
CA HIS A 27 -21.50 4.86 13.90
C HIS A 27 -21.16 3.39 14.18
N LEU A 28 -19.90 3.02 13.96
CA LEU A 28 -19.46 1.62 13.96
C LEU A 28 -18.03 1.50 14.50
N ARG A 29 -17.74 0.36 15.13
CA ARG A 29 -16.39 -0.03 15.54
C ARG A 29 -16.02 -1.40 15.00
N TYR A 30 -14.95 -1.45 14.23
CA TYR A 30 -14.32 -2.70 13.79
C TYR A 30 -13.35 -3.15 14.89
N LYS A 31 -13.73 -4.15 15.67
CA LYS A 31 -12.88 -4.77 16.70
C LYS A 31 -11.88 -5.72 16.01
N SER A 32 -10.71 -5.93 16.62
CA SER A 32 -9.65 -6.83 16.11
C SER A 32 -8.86 -6.28 14.91
N CYS A 33 -8.58 -4.97 14.91
CA CYS A 33 -7.61 -4.41 13.99
C CYS A 33 -6.37 -3.99 14.78
N ALA A 34 -5.25 -4.66 14.53
CA ALA A 34 -3.94 -4.26 15.02
C ALA A 34 -3.04 -4.10 13.80
N SER A 35 -3.17 -3.02 13.02
CA SER A 35 -2.37 -2.86 11.81
C SER A 35 -0.98 -2.27 12.08
N PRO A 36 0.06 -2.71 11.35
CA PRO A 36 1.30 -1.95 11.30
C PRO A 36 1.08 -0.59 10.60
N PRO A 37 2.05 0.34 10.69
CA PRO A 37 2.06 1.53 9.85
C PRO A 37 1.86 1.18 8.37
N HIS A 38 1.05 1.97 7.67
CA HIS A 38 0.65 1.76 6.26
C HIS A 38 -0.14 0.47 5.99
N GLY A 39 -0.56 -0.24 7.03
CA GLY A 39 -1.26 -1.53 6.93
C GLY A 39 -2.77 -1.42 6.79
N LEU A 40 -3.36 -0.23 6.95
CA LEU A 40 -4.81 -0.01 6.90
C LEU A 40 -5.17 0.87 5.70
N ILE A 41 -6.06 0.39 4.84
CA ILE A 41 -6.45 1.08 3.60
C ILE A 41 -7.93 0.92 3.26
N SER A 42 -8.43 1.84 2.43
CA SER A 42 -9.67 1.64 1.68
C SER A 42 -9.42 0.81 0.42
N VAL A 43 -10.31 -0.12 0.11
CA VAL A 43 -10.30 -0.91 -1.13
C VAL A 43 -11.50 -0.52 -1.97
N GLY A 44 -11.28 0.42 -2.89
CA GLY A 44 -12.33 1.11 -3.63
C GLY A 44 -13.33 1.75 -2.67
N ARG A 45 -14.63 1.66 -3.00
CA ARG A 45 -15.73 2.13 -2.13
C ARG A 45 -16.40 1.00 -1.33
N ARG A 46 -15.81 -0.19 -1.32
CA ARG A 46 -16.50 -1.43 -0.91
C ARG A 46 -16.02 -1.99 0.41
N PHE A 47 -14.71 -1.99 0.62
CA PHE A 47 -14.11 -2.63 1.78
C PHE A 47 -13.08 -1.73 2.44
N LEU A 48 -12.92 -1.96 3.73
CA LEU A 48 -11.76 -1.57 4.50
C LEU A 48 -10.86 -2.80 4.62
N ALA A 49 -9.56 -2.67 4.34
CA ALA A 49 -8.61 -3.77 4.44
C ALA A 49 -7.47 -3.43 5.39
N SER A 50 -7.05 -4.41 6.20
CA SER A 50 -5.99 -4.25 7.18
C SER A 50 -5.06 -5.46 7.23
N SER A 51 -3.76 -5.23 7.07
CA SER A 51 -2.75 -6.20 7.46
C SER A 51 -2.69 -6.26 8.98
N GLN A 52 -2.66 -7.47 9.54
CA GLN A 52 -2.60 -7.66 10.97
C GLN A 52 -1.15 -7.76 11.45
N LEU A 53 -0.84 -7.08 12.55
CA LEU A 53 0.37 -7.26 13.32
C LEU A 53 0.50 -8.73 13.67
N GLN A 54 1.74 -9.22 13.58
CA GLN A 54 2.06 -10.62 13.79
C GLN A 54 1.62 -11.05 15.21
N ASP A 55 0.80 -12.09 15.29
CA ASP A 55 0.70 -12.89 16.50
C ASP A 55 2.07 -13.59 16.68
N PRO A 56 2.78 -13.41 17.82
CA PRO A 56 4.05 -14.08 18.07
C PRO A 56 4.02 -15.60 17.88
N LYS A 57 2.84 -16.22 17.88
CA LYS A 57 2.61 -17.65 17.67
C LYS A 57 2.32 -18.03 16.22
N ALA A 58 2.04 -17.07 15.33
CA ALA A 58 1.72 -17.30 13.94
C ALA A 58 2.94 -17.13 13.03
N SER A 59 3.18 -18.12 12.17
CA SER A 59 4.22 -18.06 11.14
C SER A 59 3.80 -17.27 9.89
N SER A 60 2.50 -17.07 9.68
CA SER A 60 1.91 -16.37 8.53
C SER A 60 1.22 -15.08 8.95
N GLY A 61 1.23 -14.08 8.06
CA GLY A 61 0.42 -12.87 8.25
C GLY A 61 -1.06 -13.14 7.99
N ALA A 62 -1.91 -12.17 8.34
CA ALA A 62 -3.31 -12.14 7.94
C ALA A 62 -3.67 -10.75 7.39
N ILE A 63 -4.43 -10.72 6.31
CA ILE A 63 -5.07 -9.50 5.80
C ILE A 63 -6.57 -9.71 5.94
N LEU A 64 -7.22 -8.82 6.68
CA LEU A 64 -8.65 -8.85 6.96
C LEU A 64 -9.36 -7.77 6.16
N TYR A 65 -10.54 -8.10 5.65
CA TYR A 65 -11.42 -7.16 4.96
C TYR A 65 -12.74 -7.03 5.71
N TRP A 66 -13.23 -5.81 5.85
CA TRP A 66 -14.56 -5.51 6.39
C TRP A 66 -15.35 -4.70 5.37
N SER A 67 -16.66 -4.95 5.27
CA SER A 67 -17.56 -4.02 4.56
C SER A 67 -17.78 -2.78 5.42
N TRP A 68 -17.87 -1.61 4.78
CA TRP A 68 -18.16 -0.33 5.45
C TRP A 68 -19.46 -0.34 6.27
N SER A 69 -20.40 -1.22 5.88
CA SER A 69 -21.71 -1.34 6.51
C SER A 69 -21.76 -2.36 7.64
N ARG A 70 -20.75 -3.22 7.79
CA ARG A 70 -20.79 -4.37 8.71
C ARG A 70 -19.45 -4.54 9.43
N PRO A 71 -19.42 -4.52 10.77
CA PRO A 71 -18.20 -4.71 11.54
C PRO A 71 -17.74 -6.18 11.62
N GLN A 72 -18.06 -6.99 10.60
CA GLN A 72 -17.74 -8.41 10.53
C GLN A 72 -16.76 -8.64 9.38
N VAL A 73 -15.75 -9.49 9.61
CA VAL A 73 -14.74 -9.81 8.59
C VAL A 73 -15.42 -10.59 7.46
N GLU A 74 -15.36 -10.06 6.24
CA GLU A 74 -15.94 -10.69 5.06
C GLU A 74 -14.94 -11.56 4.32
N VAL A 75 -13.68 -11.11 4.21
CA VAL A 75 -12.62 -11.83 3.50
C VAL A 75 -11.37 -11.90 4.36
N LYS A 76 -10.65 -13.03 4.27
CA LYS A 76 -9.35 -13.24 4.89
C LYS A 76 -8.36 -13.71 3.85
N CYS A 77 -7.22 -13.04 3.74
CA CYS A 77 -6.07 -13.52 2.98
C CYS A 77 -4.95 -13.92 3.95
N PHE A 78 -4.29 -15.04 3.67
CA PHE A 78 -3.21 -15.58 4.50
C PHE A 78 -1.88 -15.55 3.73
N PRO A 79 -1.19 -14.40 3.69
CA PRO A 79 0.14 -14.31 3.09
C PRO A 79 1.15 -15.22 3.80
N GLU A 80 2.13 -15.71 3.04
CA GLU A 80 3.20 -16.61 3.53
C GLU A 80 4.09 -15.96 4.59
N GLU A 81 4.09 -14.63 4.68
CA GLU A 81 4.84 -13.85 5.66
C GLU A 81 3.99 -12.66 6.16
N PRO A 82 4.39 -11.99 7.26
CA PRO A 82 3.77 -10.76 7.68
C PRO A 82 3.88 -9.67 6.61
N ILE A 83 2.73 -9.06 6.29
CA ILE A 83 2.63 -7.93 5.35
C ILE A 83 2.56 -6.65 6.17
N LYS A 84 3.43 -5.68 5.86
CA LYS A 84 3.45 -4.37 6.53
C LYS A 84 2.58 -3.38 5.75
N PRO A 85 3.09 -2.70 4.71
CA PRO A 85 2.26 -1.78 3.96
C PRO A 85 1.28 -2.53 3.06
N LEU A 86 0.09 -1.95 2.91
CA LEU A 86 -0.90 -2.32 1.91
C LEU A 86 -1.23 -1.10 1.04
N VAL A 87 -1.58 -1.34 -0.22
CA VAL A 87 -2.20 -0.32 -1.08
C VAL A 87 -3.16 -0.99 -2.06
N ALA A 88 -4.27 -0.35 -2.38
CA ALA A 88 -5.22 -0.81 -3.38
C ALA A 88 -5.28 0.20 -4.52
N ASN A 89 -5.63 -0.30 -5.71
CA ASN A 89 -5.89 0.56 -6.85
C ASN A 89 -7.22 1.31 -6.65
N SER A 90 -7.46 2.40 -7.39
CA SER A 90 -8.63 3.28 -7.25
C SER A 90 -9.98 2.54 -7.24
N GLU A 91 -10.15 1.56 -8.13
CA GLU A 91 -11.37 0.74 -8.25
C GLU A 91 -11.49 -0.33 -7.15
N GLY A 92 -10.42 -0.60 -6.38
CA GLY A 92 -10.37 -1.64 -5.37
C GLY A 92 -10.51 -3.06 -5.96
N THR A 93 -10.02 -3.25 -7.18
CA THR A 93 -9.97 -4.57 -7.85
C THR A 93 -8.73 -5.35 -7.43
N TYR A 94 -7.63 -4.63 -7.19
CA TYR A 94 -6.35 -5.21 -6.84
C TYR A 94 -5.83 -4.68 -5.50
N LEU A 95 -5.11 -5.54 -4.80
CA LEU A 95 -4.40 -5.23 -3.57
C LEU A 95 -2.92 -5.54 -3.77
N VAL A 96 -2.05 -4.65 -3.32
CA VAL A 96 -0.60 -4.86 -3.24
C VAL A 96 -0.19 -4.82 -1.77
N GLY A 97 0.76 -5.66 -1.38
CA GLY A 97 1.31 -5.67 -0.04
C GLY A 97 2.81 -5.95 -0.01
N GLY A 98 3.48 -5.33 0.96
CA GLY A 98 4.92 -5.43 1.15
C GLY A 98 5.29 -6.35 2.32
N GLY A 99 6.17 -7.32 2.08
CA GLY A 99 6.64 -8.28 3.09
C GLY A 99 7.89 -7.82 3.83
N LEU A 100 8.12 -8.40 5.02
CA LEU A 100 9.35 -8.23 5.81
C LEU A 100 10.60 -8.71 5.08
N SER A 101 10.45 -9.73 4.24
CA SER A 101 11.54 -10.22 3.43
C SER A 101 12.00 -9.15 2.44
N GLY A 102 11.14 -8.24 1.96
CA GLY A 102 11.38 -7.39 0.79
C GLY A 102 10.65 -7.86 -0.47
N ASN A 103 9.82 -8.89 -0.36
CA ASN A 103 8.92 -9.28 -1.45
C ASN A 103 7.70 -8.35 -1.52
N ILE A 104 7.20 -8.15 -2.73
CA ILE A 104 5.87 -7.57 -2.96
C ILE A 104 4.94 -8.68 -3.45
N TYR A 105 3.70 -8.61 -2.97
CA TYR A 105 2.62 -9.52 -3.27
C TYR A 105 1.48 -8.73 -3.92
N PHE A 106 0.85 -9.33 -4.92
CA PHE A 106 -0.23 -8.73 -5.69
C PHE A 106 -1.41 -9.69 -5.75
N TRP A 107 -2.58 -9.25 -5.28
CA TRP A 107 -3.79 -10.04 -5.17
C TRP A 107 -4.94 -9.46 -5.97
N GLU A 108 -5.82 -10.34 -6.43
CA GLU A 108 -7.15 -10.01 -6.89
C GLU A 108 -8.11 -9.99 -5.69
N VAL A 109 -8.75 -8.84 -5.43
CA VAL A 109 -9.59 -8.65 -4.24
C VAL A 109 -10.85 -9.53 -4.29
N ALA A 110 -11.47 -9.64 -5.47
CA ALA A 110 -12.74 -10.35 -5.63
C ALA A 110 -12.62 -11.86 -5.32
N THR A 111 -11.47 -12.46 -5.61
CA THR A 111 -11.22 -13.90 -5.42
C THR A 111 -10.31 -14.20 -4.23
N GLY A 112 -9.60 -13.19 -3.71
CA GLY A 112 -8.53 -13.35 -2.74
C GLY A 112 -7.28 -14.06 -3.30
N ARG A 113 -7.22 -14.28 -4.63
CA ARG A 113 -6.15 -15.05 -5.25
C ARG A 113 -4.88 -14.22 -5.35
N LEU A 114 -3.76 -14.80 -4.93
CA LEU A 114 -2.43 -14.25 -5.21
C LEU A 114 -2.16 -14.36 -6.72
N LEU A 115 -2.04 -13.22 -7.38
CA LEU A 115 -1.76 -13.10 -8.80
C LEU A 115 -0.26 -13.18 -9.09
N LYS A 116 0.54 -12.47 -8.29
CA LYS A 116 2.00 -12.40 -8.48
C LYS A 116 2.70 -12.15 -7.14
N LYS A 117 3.91 -12.67 -7.04
CA LYS A 117 4.87 -12.40 -5.97
C LYS A 117 6.23 -12.18 -6.61
N TRP A 118 6.97 -11.16 -6.19
CA TRP A 118 8.32 -10.94 -6.68
C TRP A 118 9.21 -10.34 -5.61
N ARG A 119 10.52 -10.53 -5.79
CA ARG A 119 11.54 -9.91 -4.96
C ARG A 119 11.72 -8.46 -5.39
N ALA A 120 11.18 -7.53 -4.60
CA ALA A 120 11.22 -6.11 -4.93
C ALA A 120 12.41 -5.41 -4.28
N HIS A 121 12.78 -5.77 -3.05
CA HIS A 121 13.82 -5.09 -2.27
C HIS A 121 14.71 -6.09 -1.54
N TYR A 122 15.87 -5.65 -1.05
CA TYR A 122 16.77 -6.50 -0.26
C TYR A 122 16.36 -6.60 1.21
N ARG A 123 15.62 -5.62 1.71
CA ARG A 123 15.08 -5.57 3.08
C ARG A 123 13.57 -5.30 3.04
N ALA A 124 12.95 -5.26 4.22
CA ALA A 124 11.51 -5.09 4.36
C ALA A 124 10.97 -3.90 3.55
N VAL A 125 9.83 -4.11 2.90
CA VAL A 125 9.08 -3.03 2.27
C VAL A 125 8.39 -2.23 3.37
N THR A 126 8.55 -0.90 3.36
CA THR A 126 8.08 -0.01 4.43
C THR A 126 6.84 0.77 4.03
N CYS A 127 6.74 1.18 2.78
CA CYS A 127 5.63 1.96 2.24
C CYS A 127 5.38 1.59 0.76
N LEU A 128 4.13 1.77 0.34
CA LEU A 128 3.67 1.49 -1.02
C LEU A 128 2.66 2.55 -1.42
N VAL A 129 2.70 2.99 -2.68
CA VAL A 129 1.72 3.93 -3.22
C VAL A 129 1.51 3.68 -4.70
N PHE A 130 0.26 3.78 -5.14
CA PHE A 130 -0.09 3.83 -6.57
C PHE A 130 -0.02 5.27 -7.05
N THR A 131 0.38 5.46 -8.31
CA THR A 131 0.10 6.73 -8.99
C THR A 131 -1.41 6.90 -9.16
N GLU A 132 -1.85 8.16 -9.31
CA GLU A 132 -3.27 8.51 -9.38
C GLU A 132 -4.04 7.81 -10.52
N ASP A 133 -3.33 7.47 -11.60
CA ASP A 133 -3.84 6.73 -12.75
C ASP A 133 -3.73 5.19 -12.62
N ASP A 134 -3.32 4.68 -11.45
CA ASP A 134 -3.03 3.28 -11.15
C ASP A 134 -1.99 2.62 -12.08
N SER A 135 -1.25 3.39 -12.88
CA SER A 135 -0.35 2.84 -13.90
C SER A 135 0.98 2.36 -13.33
N LEU A 136 1.43 2.97 -12.24
CA LEU A 136 2.68 2.66 -11.55
C LEU A 136 2.43 2.33 -10.08
N LEU A 137 3.25 1.41 -9.57
CA LEU A 137 3.45 1.19 -8.15
C LEU A 137 4.82 1.71 -7.75
N VAL A 138 4.85 2.49 -6.69
CA VAL A 138 6.08 2.96 -6.06
C VAL A 138 6.23 2.27 -4.71
N SER A 139 7.42 1.75 -4.43
CA SER A 139 7.74 1.04 -3.19
C SER A 139 8.99 1.61 -2.51
N GLY A 140 8.92 1.78 -1.19
CA GLY A 140 10.05 2.16 -0.34
C GLY A 140 10.47 1.02 0.59
N SER A 141 11.73 1.02 1.01
CA SER A 141 12.28 -0.07 1.83
C SER A 141 13.25 0.38 2.91
N GLU A 142 13.45 -0.51 3.88
CA GLU A 142 14.55 -0.47 4.85
C GLU A 142 15.94 -0.56 4.23
N ASP A 143 16.06 -0.92 2.95
CA ASP A 143 17.33 -0.84 2.23
C ASP A 143 17.67 0.57 1.72
N GLY A 144 16.82 1.56 1.98
CA GLY A 144 17.01 2.95 1.57
C GLY A 144 16.66 3.23 0.11
N SER A 145 16.24 2.22 -0.65
CA SER A 145 15.82 2.41 -2.04
C SER A 145 14.34 2.72 -2.18
N VAL A 146 14.04 3.57 -3.16
CA VAL A 146 12.70 3.71 -3.75
C VAL A 146 12.72 2.99 -5.10
N ARG A 147 11.69 2.20 -5.39
CA ARG A 147 11.57 1.46 -6.65
C ARG A 147 10.21 1.69 -7.30
N VAL A 148 10.20 1.73 -8.62
CA VAL A 148 8.99 1.99 -9.41
C VAL A 148 8.76 0.87 -10.40
N TRP A 149 7.51 0.42 -10.43
CA TRP A 149 7.06 -0.76 -11.13
C TRP A 149 5.87 -0.39 -12.02
N PRO A 150 5.93 -0.60 -13.34
CA PRO A 150 4.76 -0.53 -14.19
C PRO A 150 3.78 -1.65 -13.83
N LEU A 151 2.52 -1.28 -13.55
CA LEU A 151 1.46 -2.22 -13.18
C LEU A 151 0.31 -2.32 -14.19
N LEU A 152 0.57 -1.92 -15.43
CA LEU A 152 -0.36 -2.17 -16.51
C LEU A 152 -0.54 -3.69 -16.67
N MET A 153 -1.78 -4.15 -16.89
CA MET A 153 -2.15 -5.57 -16.92
C MET A 153 -1.24 -6.44 -17.81
N TYR A 154 -0.62 -5.86 -18.84
CA TYR A 154 0.38 -6.51 -19.70
C TYR A 154 1.80 -6.61 -19.09
N ALA A 155 2.23 -5.64 -18.27
CA ALA A 155 3.54 -5.63 -17.62
C ALA A 155 3.64 -6.70 -16.51
N LEU A 156 2.51 -6.99 -15.85
CA LEU A 156 2.41 -8.07 -14.88
C LEU A 156 2.54 -9.47 -15.52
N LEU A 157 2.18 -9.61 -16.80
CA LEU A 157 2.35 -10.84 -17.59
C LEU A 157 3.74 -10.97 -18.21
N ALA A 158 4.54 -9.90 -18.20
CA ALA A 158 5.92 -9.95 -18.68
C ALA A 158 6.83 -10.69 -17.67
N SER A 159 7.80 -11.44 -18.20
CA SER A 159 8.82 -12.16 -17.43
C SER A 159 9.84 -11.23 -16.76
N GLN A 160 9.98 -10.00 -17.25
CA GLN A 160 10.75 -8.94 -16.62
C GLN A 160 9.81 -7.78 -16.31
N LEU A 161 9.58 -7.52 -15.02
CA LEU A 161 9.07 -6.24 -14.57
C LEU A 161 10.20 -5.23 -14.79
N TYR A 162 9.97 -4.21 -15.62
CA TYR A 162 10.92 -3.11 -15.72
C TYR A 162 10.93 -2.38 -14.37
N GLU A 163 12.12 -2.19 -13.81
CA GLU A 163 12.32 -1.59 -12.50
C GLU A 163 13.15 -0.32 -12.67
N HIS A 164 12.61 0.81 -12.20
CA HIS A 164 13.43 1.99 -11.95
C HIS A 164 13.75 2.05 -10.46
N SER A 165 15.03 2.11 -10.09
CA SER A 165 15.47 2.15 -8.70
C SER A 165 16.24 3.43 -8.40
N PHE A 166 15.84 4.09 -7.32
CA PHE A 166 16.49 5.24 -6.72
C PHE A 166 17.17 4.77 -5.44
N GLN A 167 18.50 4.63 -5.44
CA GLN A 167 19.28 4.32 -4.25
C GLN A 167 19.81 5.59 -3.61
N GLU A 168 18.87 6.46 -3.25
CA GLU A 168 19.23 7.82 -2.90
C GLU A 168 19.26 8.07 -1.39
N HIS A 169 18.46 7.33 -0.62
CA HIS A 169 18.47 7.45 0.83
C HIS A 169 19.51 6.51 1.45
N THR A 170 20.19 6.99 2.49
CA THR A 170 21.20 6.19 3.21
C THR A 170 20.60 5.34 4.32
N LEU A 171 19.41 5.70 4.79
CA LEU A 171 18.62 4.98 5.79
C LEU A 171 17.24 4.67 5.24
N ARG A 172 16.44 3.91 6.01
CA ARG A 172 15.14 3.41 5.58
C ARG A 172 14.25 4.52 5.03
N VAL A 173 13.50 4.19 3.99
CA VAL A 173 12.40 5.04 3.52
C VAL A 173 11.23 4.87 4.49
N THR A 174 10.72 5.98 5.03
CA THR A 174 9.62 5.98 6.01
C THR A 174 8.26 6.18 5.37
N ASP A 175 8.21 6.98 4.30
CA ASP A 175 6.97 7.27 3.60
C ASP A 175 7.23 7.70 2.15
N ILE A 176 6.23 7.49 1.29
CA ILE A 176 6.23 7.92 -0.10
C ILE A 176 4.86 8.46 -0.46
N VAL A 177 4.83 9.61 -1.11
CA VAL A 177 3.61 10.18 -1.70
C VAL A 177 3.83 10.47 -3.18
N THR A 178 2.76 10.36 -3.95
CA THR A 178 2.76 10.71 -5.38
C THR A 178 1.86 11.91 -5.64
N GLY A 179 2.23 12.73 -6.61
CA GLY A 179 1.42 13.83 -7.12
C GLY A 179 1.47 13.94 -8.63
N TYR A 180 0.64 14.81 -9.20
CA TYR A 180 0.54 15.02 -10.64
C TYR A 180 1.20 16.34 -11.07
N GLY A 181 2.16 16.25 -11.98
CA GLY A 181 2.92 17.38 -12.51
C GLY A 181 2.56 17.78 -13.94
N GLY A 182 1.32 17.57 -14.39
CA GLY A 182 0.89 17.91 -15.76
C GLY A 182 1.35 16.90 -16.82
N GLY A 183 1.15 15.61 -16.56
CA GLY A 183 1.51 14.49 -17.45
C GLY A 183 2.55 13.54 -16.85
N ASN A 184 3.23 13.98 -15.79
CA ASN A 184 4.30 13.24 -15.11
C ASN A 184 3.90 12.91 -13.67
N ALA A 185 4.38 11.78 -13.18
CA ALA A 185 4.26 11.42 -11.78
C ALA A 185 5.41 12.06 -10.99
N ILE A 186 5.07 12.90 -10.00
CA ILE A 186 6.03 13.38 -9.02
C ILE A 186 5.99 12.42 -7.84
N ILE A 187 7.16 11.93 -7.42
CA ILE A 187 7.32 11.07 -6.26
C ILE A 187 8.09 11.85 -5.21
N ILE A 188 7.57 11.86 -3.99
CA ILE A 188 8.27 12.44 -2.84
C ILE A 188 8.50 11.33 -1.83
N SER A 189 9.75 11.09 -1.45
CA SER A 189 10.12 10.11 -0.43
C SER A 189 10.72 10.78 0.79
N ALA A 190 10.41 10.25 1.97
CA ALA A 190 10.99 10.66 3.24
C ALA A 190 11.77 9.51 3.88
N SER A 191 12.85 9.82 4.62
CA SER A 191 13.71 8.81 5.23
C SER A 191 14.20 9.19 6.63
N GLU A 192 14.56 8.16 7.40
CA GLU A 192 15.27 8.33 8.68
C GLU A 192 16.66 8.98 8.53
N ASP A 193 17.18 9.13 7.30
CA ASP A 193 18.41 9.87 7.02
C ASP A 193 18.27 11.39 7.17
N ARG A 194 17.07 11.85 7.56
CA ARG A 194 16.69 13.25 7.78
C ARG A 194 16.58 14.05 6.48
N THR A 195 16.30 13.37 5.37
CA THR A 195 16.05 13.99 4.08
C THR A 195 14.68 13.61 3.52
N CYS A 196 14.14 14.52 2.71
CA CYS A 196 13.09 14.22 1.76
C CYS A 196 13.64 14.42 0.35
N LYS A 197 13.26 13.55 -0.58
CA LYS A 197 13.71 13.61 -1.97
C LYS A 197 12.50 13.70 -2.89
N VAL A 198 12.70 14.35 -4.03
CA VAL A 198 11.66 14.60 -5.02
C VAL A 198 12.18 14.09 -6.35
N ASP A 199 11.49 13.10 -6.90
CA ASP A 199 11.78 12.48 -8.19
C ASP A 199 10.63 12.77 -9.16
N VAL A 200 10.93 12.99 -10.43
CA VAL A 200 9.93 13.19 -11.49
C VAL A 200 10.08 12.09 -12.51
N ILE A 201 9.02 11.32 -12.70
CA ILE A 201 8.99 10.22 -13.65
C ILE A 201 8.13 10.56 -14.85
N PHE A 202 8.74 10.41 -16.02
CA PHE A 202 8.08 10.50 -17.31
C PHE A 202 7.78 9.09 -17.81
N VAL A 203 6.54 8.87 -18.23
CA VAL A 203 6.16 7.64 -18.93
C VAL A 203 6.14 7.97 -20.42
N GLU A 204 7.29 7.89 -21.08
CA GLU A 204 7.38 8.08 -22.54
C GLU A 204 7.51 6.72 -23.25
N ASN A 205 6.57 6.41 -24.15
CA ASN A 205 6.62 5.20 -24.98
C ASN A 205 6.81 3.87 -24.19
N ASN A 206 6.23 3.76 -22.99
CA ASN A 206 6.42 2.64 -22.05
C ASN A 206 7.81 2.52 -21.40
N TYR A 207 8.65 3.54 -21.49
CA TYR A 207 9.92 3.63 -20.78
C TYR A 207 9.84 4.71 -19.69
N LEU A 208 10.39 4.40 -18.50
CA LEU A 208 10.53 5.38 -17.42
C LEU A 208 11.87 6.09 -17.57
N SER A 209 11.84 7.42 -17.68
CA SER A 209 13.02 8.28 -17.66
C SER A 209 12.94 9.29 -16.52
N ASN A 210 14.10 9.65 -15.95
CA ASN A 210 14.23 10.60 -14.84
C ASN A 210 14.92 11.90 -15.29
N CYS A 211 14.58 13.02 -14.64
CA CYS A 211 15.29 14.29 -14.76
C CYS A 211 15.84 14.70 -13.40
N TYR A 212 17.17 14.86 -13.29
CA TYR A 212 17.81 15.47 -12.13
C TYR A 212 17.71 17.00 -12.26
N PHE A 213 17.17 17.68 -11.25
CA PHE A 213 17.20 19.14 -11.13
C PHE A 213 18.23 19.58 -10.09
#